data_AF-A0A7C4JPB5-F1
#
_entry.id   AF-A0A7C4JPB5-F1
#
_cell.length_a   1.000
_cell.length_b   1.000
_cell.length_c   1.000
_cell.angle_alpha   90.00
_cell.angle_beta   90.00
_cell.angle_gamma   90.00
#
_symmetry.space_group_name_H-M   'P 1'
#
loop_
_entity.id
_entity.type
_entity.pdbx_description
1 polymer ?
#
loop_
_entity_poly.entity_id
_entity_poly.type
_entity_poly.pdbx_seq_one_letter_code
_entity_poly.pdbx_strand_id
1 'polypeptide(L)'
;MKKFRARVEVKLKPAYLDPEGATAERSLKDLGFKVEKVRVAKVYEMEIYALSREDAEKKVDEMCRKLLSNPVKDDYVFEVKEENGATLQKKKSSC
;
A
#
# COMPACT_ATOMS: atom_id res chain seq x y z
N MET A 1 5.57 -14.90 20.46
CA MET A 1 5.46 -14.07 19.24
C MET A 1 4.01 -13.66 19.07
N LYS A 2 3.75 -12.42 18.69
CA LYS A 2 2.43 -11.84 18.47
C LYS A 2 2.18 -11.72 16.96
N LYS A 3 0.92 -11.77 16.56
CA LYS A 3 0.50 -11.56 15.17
C LYS A 3 0.26 -10.07 14.92
N PHE A 4 0.79 -9.58 13.81
CA PHE A 4 0.59 -8.21 13.36
C PHE A 4 0.08 -8.21 11.93
N ARG A 5 -0.81 -7.26 11.63
CA ARG A 5 -1.22 -6.96 10.27
C ARG A 5 -0.46 -5.72 9.81
N ALA A 6 0.28 -5.87 8.72
CA ALA A 6 1.00 -4.79 8.08
C ALA A 6 0.31 -4.42 6.77
N ARG A 7 0.16 -3.12 6.53
CA ARG A 7 -0.29 -2.55 5.26
C ARG A 7 0.81 -1.65 4.73
N VAL A 8 1.34 -1.98 3.57
CA VAL A 8 2.40 -1.23 2.88
C VAL A 8 1.81 -0.62 1.62
N GLU A 9 1.99 0.67 1.42
CA GLU A 9 1.57 1.39 0.23
C GLU A 9 2.82 1.89 -0.50
N VAL A 10 3.01 1.43 -1.73
CA VAL A 10 4.16 1.74 -2.59
C VAL A 10 3.69 2.59 -3.75
N LYS A 11 4.35 3.73 -3.97
CA LYS A 11 4.02 4.72 -5.00
C LYS A 11 5.26 5.04 -5.81
N LEU A 12 5.10 5.26 -7.10
CA LEU A 12 6.17 5.86 -7.90
C LEU A 12 6.49 7.26 -7.37
N LYS A 13 7.76 7.63 -7.31
CA LYS A 13 8.19 9.00 -7.04
C LYS A 13 7.57 9.96 -8.06
N PRO A 14 7.32 11.23 -7.69
CA PRO A 14 6.67 12.20 -8.58
C PRO A 14 7.50 12.52 -9.84
N ALA A 15 8.81 12.26 -9.82
CA ALA A 15 9.71 12.44 -10.96
C ALA A 15 9.55 11.38 -12.06
N TYR A 16 8.85 10.28 -11.80
CA TYR A 16 8.67 9.19 -12.77
C TYR A 16 7.27 9.22 -13.39
N LEU A 17 7.24 8.96 -14.70
CA LEU A 17 6.01 8.82 -15.45
C LEU A 17 5.26 7.56 -15.01
N ASP A 18 3.97 7.71 -14.74
CA ASP A 18 3.04 6.63 -14.43
C ASP A 18 2.09 6.42 -15.62
N PRO A 19 2.42 5.54 -16.57
CA PRO A 19 1.60 5.31 -17.77
C PRO A 19 0.22 4.72 -17.43
N GLU A 20 0.14 3.96 -16.33
CA GLU A 20 -1.12 3.35 -15.87
C GLU A 20 -2.06 4.43 -15.31
N GLY A 21 -1.53 5.30 -14.45
CA GLY A 21 -2.25 6.47 -13.94
C GLY A 21 -2.74 7.40 -15.04
N ALA A 22 -1.90 7.67 -16.05
CA ALA A 22 -2.28 8.48 -17.21
C ALA A 22 -3.42 7.85 -18.03
N THR A 23 -3.39 6.53 -18.20
CA THR A 23 -4.45 5.79 -18.91
C THR A 23 -5.77 5.85 -18.13
N ALA A 24 -5.71 5.63 -16.81
CA ALA A 24 -6.88 5.72 -15.93
C ALA A 24 -7.47 7.14 -15.90
N GLU A 25 -6.62 8.17 -15.85
CA GLU A 25 -7.04 9.57 -15.91
C GLU A 25 -7.82 9.87 -17.18
N ARG A 26 -7.30 9.43 -18.33
CA ARG A 26 -7.98 9.61 -19.62
C ARG A 26 -9.34 8.94 -19.63
N SER A 27 -9.42 7.69 -19.20
CA SER A 27 -10.69 6.95 -19.13
C SER A 27 -11.72 7.64 -18.24
N LEU A 28 -11.30 8.19 -17.09
CA LEU A 28 -12.20 8.94 -16.20
C LEU A 28 -12.70 10.24 -16.83
N LYS A 29 -11.83 10.96 -17.57
CA LYS A 29 -12.21 12.15 -18.32
C LYS A 29 -13.18 11.83 -19.46
N ASP A 30 -12.95 10.74 -20.18
CA ASP A 30 -13.82 10.26 -21.26
C ASP A 30 -15.22 9.87 -20.74
N LEU A 31 -15.31 9.39 -19.48
CA LEU A 31 -16.56 9.14 -18.77
C LEU A 31 -17.25 10.41 -18.20
N GLY A 32 -16.66 11.59 -18.40
CA GLY A 32 -17.22 12.87 -17.95
C GLY A 32 -16.85 13.29 -16.53
N PHE A 33 -15.97 12.55 -15.83
CA PHE A 33 -15.49 12.96 -14.51
C PHE A 33 -14.41 14.04 -14.63
N LYS A 34 -14.55 15.10 -13.83
CA LYS A 34 -13.53 16.15 -13.72
C LYS A 34 -12.44 15.71 -12.75
N VAL A 35 -11.42 15.03 -13.27
CA VAL A 35 -10.21 14.63 -12.51
C VAL A 35 -9.00 15.44 -12.97
N GLU A 36 -8.22 15.96 -12.03
CA GLU A 36 -7.03 16.75 -12.32
C GLU A 36 -5.80 15.87 -12.58
N LYS A 37 -5.57 14.87 -11.72
CA LYS A 37 -4.43 13.97 -11.80
C LYS A 37 -4.75 12.61 -11.19
N VAL A 38 -4.38 11.53 -11.85
CA VAL A 38 -4.49 10.16 -11.32
C VAL A 38 -3.09 9.53 -11.21
N ARG A 39 -2.83 8.86 -10.09
CA ARG A 39 -1.64 8.03 -9.91
C ARG A 39 -2.02 6.68 -9.33
N VAL A 40 -1.31 5.66 -9.77
CA VAL A 40 -1.47 4.29 -9.28
C VAL A 40 -0.49 4.05 -8.13
N ALA A 41 -0.99 3.35 -7.11
CA ALA A 41 -0.23 2.90 -5.96
C ALA A 41 -0.49 1.41 -5.75
N LYS A 42 0.53 0.68 -5.32
CA LYS A 42 0.42 -0.73 -4.94
C LYS A 42 0.24 -0.83 -3.44
N VAL A 43 -0.75 -1.60 -3.00
CA VAL A 43 -0.99 -1.86 -1.57
C VAL A 43 -0.74 -3.33 -1.29
N TYR A 44 0.19 -3.62 -0.39
CA TYR A 44 0.45 -4.95 0.14
C TYR A 44 -0.16 -5.06 1.53
N GLU A 45 -1.07 -6.00 1.73
CA GLU A 45 -1.58 -6.38 3.05
C GLU A 45 -1.00 -7.74 3.42
N MET A 46 -0.36 -7.82 4.57
CA MET A 46 0.32 -9.03 5.02
C MET A 46 0.18 -9.23 6.52
N GLU A 47 0.26 -10.48 6.94
CA GLU A 47 0.25 -10.89 8.34
C GLU A 47 1.64 -11.40 8.71
N ILE A 48 2.21 -10.89 9.79
CA ILE A 48 3.56 -11.25 10.23
C ILE A 48 3.58 -11.59 11.72
N TYR A 49 4.49 -12.50 12.09
CA TYR A 49 4.76 -12.83 13.48
C TYR A 49 6.02 -12.11 13.97
N ALA A 50 5.90 -11.39 15.08
CA ALA A 50 6.99 -10.60 15.64
C ALA A 50 6.97 -10.63 17.18
N LEU A 51 8.08 -10.26 17.80
CA LEU A 51 8.19 -10.24 19.27
C LEU A 51 7.50 -9.01 19.88
N SER A 52 7.56 -7.89 19.15
CA SER A 52 6.96 -6.60 19.52
C SER A 52 6.53 -5.85 18.27
N ARG A 53 5.83 -4.72 18.45
CA ARG A 53 5.50 -3.82 17.35
C ARG A 53 6.75 -3.29 16.64
N GLU A 54 7.78 -2.92 17.40
CA GLU A 54 9.04 -2.43 16.84
C GLU A 54 9.76 -3.51 16.01
N ASP A 55 9.75 -4.76 16.46
CA ASP A 55 10.29 -5.90 15.69
C ASP A 55 9.48 -6.13 14.41
N ALA A 56 8.16 -5.97 14.46
CA ALA A 56 7.29 -6.05 13.31
C ALA A 56 7.59 -4.93 12.30
N GLU A 57 7.72 -3.69 12.76
CA GLU A 57 8.04 -2.53 11.92
C GLU A 57 9.41 -2.69 11.24
N LYS A 58 10.44 -3.15 11.96
CA LYS A 58 11.76 -3.44 11.38
C LYS A 58 11.70 -4.50 10.28
N LYS A 59 10.95 -5.59 10.50
CA LYS A 59 10.76 -6.64 9.50
C LYS A 59 10.04 -6.13 8.26
N VAL A 60 8.98 -5.34 8.43
CA VAL A 60 8.23 -4.75 7.31
C VAL A 60 9.12 -3.80 6.52
N ASP A 61 9.88 -2.93 7.19
CA ASP A 61 10.82 -2.01 6.54
C ASP A 61 11.88 -2.77 5.72
N GLU A 62 12.43 -3.85 6.29
CA GLU A 62 13.40 -4.70 5.60
C GLU A 62 12.79 -5.38 4.36
N MET A 63 11.56 -5.91 4.47
CA MET A 63 10.83 -6.50 3.33
C MET A 63 10.56 -5.45 2.24
N CYS A 64 10.22 -4.22 2.62
CA CYS A 64 9.97 -3.13 1.70
C CYS A 64 11.22 -2.77 0.90
N ARG A 65 12.37 -2.63 1.57
CA ARG A 65 13.65 -2.28 0.94
C ARG A 65 14.21 -3.38 0.05
N LYS A 66 14.02 -4.65 0.44
CA LYS A 66 14.59 -5.79 -0.28
C LYS A 66 13.78 -6.20 -1.50
N LEU A 67 12.46 -6.06 -1.46
CA LEU A 67 11.59 -6.63 -2.50
C LEU A 67 10.44 -5.74 -2.92
N LEU A 68 9.71 -5.14 -1.98
CA LEU A 68 8.40 -4.54 -2.29
C LEU A 68 8.50 -3.15 -2.93
N SER A 69 9.63 -2.47 -2.77
CA SER A 69 9.88 -1.16 -3.35
C SER A 69 11.23 -1.12 -4.06
N ASN A 70 11.30 -0.41 -5.18
CA ASN A 70 12.56 -0.05 -5.77
C ASN A 70 13.02 1.31 -5.18
N PRO A 71 14.12 1.37 -4.41
CA PRO A 71 14.53 2.59 -3.72
C PRO A 71 14.84 3.77 -4.65
N VAL A 72 15.13 3.50 -5.93
CA VAL A 72 15.38 4.54 -6.94
C VAL A 72 14.06 5.16 -7.39
N LYS A 73 13.06 4.32 -7.71
CA LYS A 73 11.84 4.74 -8.42
C LYS A 73 10.63 4.94 -7.53
N ASP A 74 10.58 4.27 -6.39
CA ASP A 74 9.41 4.17 -5.53
C ASP A 74 9.64 4.83 -4.17
N ASP A 75 8.58 5.40 -3.63
CA ASP A 75 8.42 5.72 -2.21
C ASP A 75 7.43 4.74 -1.59
N TYR A 76 7.61 4.39 -0.32
CA TYR A 76 6.64 3.56 0.39
C TYR A 76 6.33 4.12 1.78
N VAL A 77 5.11 3.84 2.22
CA VAL A 77 4.66 4.07 3.60
C VAL A 77 4.05 2.79 4.13
N PHE A 78 4.20 2.52 5.42
CA PHE A 78 3.63 1.32 6.02
C PHE A 78 3.00 1.61 7.38
N GLU A 79 1.98 0.81 7.71
CA GLU A 79 1.32 0.79 9.01
C GLU A 79 1.33 -0.64 9.54
N VAL A 80 1.66 -0.80 10.82
CA VAL A 80 1.64 -2.09 11.51
C VAL A 80 0.68 -2.03 12.69
N LYS A 81 -0.23 -3.00 12.78
CA LYS A 81 -1.22 -3.11 13.86
C LYS A 81 -1.13 -4.48 14.50
N GLU A 82 -1.11 -4.53 15.83
CA GLU A 82 -1.22 -5.80 16.56
C GLU A 82 -2.62 -6.36 16.35
N GLU A 83 -2.70 -7.62 15.91
CA GLU A 83 -3.96 -8.29 15.70
C GLU A 83 -4.45 -8.86 17.03
N ASN A 84 -5.02 -7.99 17.87
CA ASN A 84 -5.68 -8.37 19.11
C ASN A 84 -7.07 -8.94 18.81
N GLY A 85 -7.16 -10.12 18.22
CA GLY A 85 -8.33 -11.02 18.26
C GLY A 85 -9.74 -10.45 18.03
N ALA A 86 -9.92 -9.26 17.47
CA ALA A 86 -11.21 -8.62 17.24
C ALA A 86 -11.44 -8.49 15.74
N THR A 87 -12.03 -9.54 15.19
CA THR A 87 -12.51 -9.63 13.82
C THR A 87 -13.58 -8.56 13.56
N LEU A 88 -13.19 -7.37 13.12
CA LEU A 88 -14.11 -6.47 12.44
C LEU A 88 -14.15 -6.86 10.97
N GLN A 89 -15.08 -7.76 10.64
CA GLN A 89 -15.57 -7.99 9.30
C GLN A 89 -15.98 -6.63 8.70
N LYS A 90 -15.12 -6.01 7.90
CA LYS A 90 -15.57 -4.91 7.03
C LYS A 90 -16.29 -5.53 5.86
N LYS A 91 -17.63 -5.49 5.95
CA LYS A 91 -18.63 -5.79 4.93
C LYS A 91 -18.09 -5.47 3.53
N LYS A 92 -18.04 -6.49 2.65
CA LYS A 92 -18.14 -6.28 1.21
C LYS A 92 -19.46 -5.54 0.97
N SER A 93 -19.40 -4.23 0.72
CA SER A 93 -20.50 -3.56 0.02
C SER A 93 -20.27 -3.82 -1.45
N SER A 94 -20.94 -4.86 -1.95
CA SER A 94 -21.28 -4.95 -3.35
C SER A 94 -22.27 -3.83 -3.66
N CYS A 95 -21.92 -2.96 -4.61
CA CYS A 95 -22.89 -2.18 -5.36
C CYS A 95 -22.59 -2.43 -6.85
#